data_AF-X8JN61-F1
#
_entry.id   AF-X8JN61-F1
#
_cell.length_a   1.000
_cell.length_b   1.000
_cell.length_c   1.000
_cell.angle_alpha   90.00
_cell.angle_beta   90.00
_cell.angle_gamma   90.00
#
_symmetry.space_group_name_H-M   'P 1'
#
loop_
_entity.id
_entity.type
_entity.pdbx_description
1 polymer ?
#
loop_
_entity_poly.entity_id
_entity_poly.type
_entity_poly.pdbx_seq_one_letter_code
_entity_poly.pdbx_strand_id
1 'polypeptide(L)'
;MHAATIFSDDPKYNTSEVYRLLGDRDSVAAVFSALREKCSVVGDVLAYDPSSDNSSHTLPRVESIVQYYRASTFALSLDGYINSAAALVTSLLPPTPFPSSINPMLLDCINQTVGTDLPLLDQGFSSLPGSMTNSDPAGAMVACMHLVLLVVFVSGLVKGVTTWLSTLRQERGTLLDRLSDLASIVTTFSL
;
A
#
# COMPACT_ATOMS: atom_id res chain seq x y z
N MET A 1 -3.28 -12.06 -18.34
CA MET A 1 -3.60 -12.57 -17.00
C MET A 1 -3.10 -14.00 -16.90
N HIS A 2 -2.53 -14.39 -15.75
CA HIS A 2 -2.03 -15.73 -15.49
C HIS A 2 -2.69 -16.28 -14.24
N ALA A 3 -2.78 -17.60 -14.19
CA ALA A 3 -3.21 -18.33 -13.02
C ALA A 3 -2.12 -19.34 -12.61
N ALA A 4 -1.92 -19.53 -11.32
CA ALA A 4 -1.09 -20.62 -10.81
C ALA A 4 -1.94 -21.58 -10.01
N THR A 5 -1.91 -22.87 -10.33
CA THR A 5 -2.48 -23.91 -9.48
C THR A 5 -1.51 -24.18 -8.32
N ILE A 6 -2.05 -24.34 -7.13
CA ILE A 6 -1.28 -24.57 -5.90
C ILE A 6 -1.94 -25.69 -5.15
N PHE A 7 -1.16 -26.72 -4.86
CA PHE A 7 -1.49 -27.75 -3.89
C PHE A 7 -0.20 -28.12 -3.15
N SER A 8 -0.30 -28.83 -2.04
CA SER A 8 0.86 -29.28 -1.28
C SER A 8 0.84 -30.79 -1.16
N ASP A 9 1.97 -31.43 -1.43
CA ASP A 9 2.22 -32.83 -1.11
C ASP A 9 2.96 -33.01 0.23
N ASP A 10 3.40 -31.91 0.85
CA ASP A 10 4.09 -31.92 2.13
C ASP A 10 3.19 -32.51 3.25
N PRO A 11 3.65 -33.57 3.95
CA PRO A 11 2.90 -34.22 5.03
C PRO A 11 2.60 -33.27 6.20
N LYS A 12 3.32 -32.14 6.32
CA LYS A 12 3.05 -31.08 7.29
C LYS A 12 1.61 -30.55 7.21
N TYR A 13 1.06 -30.46 6.00
CA TYR A 13 -0.27 -29.89 5.79
C TYR A 13 -1.36 -30.96 5.64
N ASN A 14 -1.02 -32.18 5.22
CA ASN A 14 -1.98 -33.30 5.09
C ASN A 14 -3.34 -32.88 4.50
N THR A 15 -3.31 -32.23 3.34
CA THR A 15 -4.47 -31.60 2.71
C THR A 15 -4.50 -31.93 1.22
N SER A 16 -5.71 -32.04 0.67
CA SER A 16 -5.95 -32.25 -0.77
C SER A 16 -6.55 -31.02 -1.43
N GLU A 17 -6.30 -29.85 -0.86
CA GLU A 17 -6.84 -28.58 -1.35
C GLU A 17 -6.07 -28.04 -2.53
N VAL A 18 -6.83 -27.47 -3.48
CA VAL A 18 -6.28 -26.80 -4.64
C VAL A 18 -6.65 -25.33 -4.57
N TYR A 19 -5.64 -24.50 -4.42
CA TYR A 19 -5.76 -23.05 -4.51
C TYR A 19 -5.37 -22.60 -5.92
N ARG A 20 -5.92 -21.47 -6.36
CA ARG A 20 -5.46 -20.80 -7.58
C ARG A 20 -5.11 -19.35 -7.29
N LEU A 21 -3.90 -18.94 -7.67
CA LEU A 21 -3.51 -17.54 -7.72
C LEU A 21 -3.92 -16.95 -9.04
N LEU A 22 -4.33 -15.69 -9.03
CA LEU A 22 -4.66 -14.92 -10.23
C LEU A 22 -4.02 -13.55 -10.18
N GLY A 23 -3.42 -13.15 -11.29
CA GLY A 23 -2.80 -11.84 -11.43
C GLY A 23 -2.17 -11.62 -12.80
N ASP A 24 -1.26 -10.64 -12.87
CA ASP A 24 -0.36 -10.50 -14.00
C ASP A 24 0.73 -11.58 -13.99
N ARG A 25 1.42 -11.73 -15.12
CA ARG A 25 2.40 -12.80 -15.33
C ARG A 25 3.53 -12.77 -14.30
N ASP A 26 4.08 -11.58 -14.06
CA ASP A 26 5.33 -11.43 -13.33
C ASP A 26 5.06 -11.53 -11.81
N SER A 27 3.93 -10.97 -11.34
CA SER A 27 3.47 -11.14 -9.96
C SER A 27 3.15 -12.59 -9.61
N VAL A 28 2.43 -13.32 -10.49
CA VAL A 28 2.11 -14.73 -10.26
C VAL A 28 3.38 -15.57 -10.24
N ALA A 29 4.31 -15.34 -11.17
CA ALA A 29 5.57 -16.08 -11.21
C ALA A 29 6.43 -15.84 -9.95
N ALA A 30 6.55 -14.58 -9.50
CA ALA A 30 7.33 -14.23 -8.31
C ALA A 30 6.75 -14.86 -7.04
N VAL A 31 5.44 -14.71 -6.82
CA VAL A 31 4.75 -15.28 -5.64
C VAL A 31 4.78 -16.80 -5.68
N PHE A 32 4.54 -17.42 -6.84
CA PHE A 32 4.57 -18.87 -6.97
C PHE A 32 5.96 -19.43 -6.65
N SER A 33 7.03 -18.78 -7.10
CA SER A 33 8.40 -19.17 -6.73
C SER A 33 8.63 -19.09 -5.22
N ALA A 34 8.17 -18.01 -4.57
CA ALA A 34 8.31 -17.85 -3.13
C ALA A 34 7.50 -18.90 -2.34
N LEU A 35 6.30 -19.24 -2.82
CA LEU A 35 5.47 -20.28 -2.20
C LEU A 35 6.11 -21.67 -2.31
N ARG A 36 6.79 -21.98 -3.42
CA ARG A 36 7.53 -23.25 -3.56
C ARG A 36 8.63 -23.38 -2.52
N GLU A 37 9.31 -22.27 -2.21
CA GLU A 37 10.40 -22.24 -1.24
C GLU A 37 9.90 -22.24 0.22
N LYS A 38 8.89 -21.41 0.53
CA LYS A 38 8.45 -21.18 1.92
C LYS A 38 7.34 -22.14 2.38
N CYS A 39 6.50 -22.60 1.46
CA CYS A 39 5.30 -23.38 1.76
C CYS A 39 5.29 -24.77 1.12
N SER A 40 6.38 -25.20 0.48
CA SER A 40 6.50 -26.52 -0.19
C SER A 40 5.39 -26.82 -1.20
N VAL A 41 4.86 -25.80 -1.88
CA VAL A 41 3.75 -26.02 -2.82
C VAL A 41 4.22 -26.56 -4.16
N VAL A 42 3.30 -27.22 -4.86
CA VAL A 42 3.47 -27.78 -6.20
C VAL A 42 2.31 -27.30 -7.09
N GLY A 43 2.57 -27.19 -8.39
CA GLY A 43 1.58 -26.85 -9.40
C GLY A 43 2.20 -26.15 -10.60
N ASP A 44 1.35 -25.55 -11.43
CA ASP A 44 1.74 -24.98 -12.71
C ASP A 44 1.22 -23.55 -12.87
N VAL A 45 2.01 -22.70 -13.54
CA VAL A 45 1.62 -21.35 -13.94
C VAL A 45 1.16 -21.39 -15.40
N LEU A 46 -0.10 -21.05 -15.62
CA LEU A 46 -0.76 -21.14 -16.91
C LEU A 46 -1.29 -19.76 -17.32
N ALA A 47 -1.19 -19.45 -18.60
CA ALA A 47 -1.89 -18.30 -19.17
C ALA A 47 -3.38 -18.62 -19.28
N TYR A 48 -4.21 -17.62 -18.96
CA TYR A 48 -5.64 -17.73 -19.19
C TYR A 48 -5.93 -17.92 -20.68
N ASP A 49 -6.74 -18.92 -20.99
CA ASP A 49 -7.20 -19.20 -22.34
C ASP A 49 -8.71 -19.51 -22.32
N PRO A 50 -9.57 -18.59 -22.79
CA PRO A 50 -11.01 -18.80 -22.86
C PRO A 50 -11.44 -19.89 -23.84
N SER A 51 -10.57 -20.26 -24.78
CA SER A 51 -10.86 -21.26 -25.82
C SER A 51 -10.48 -22.67 -25.42
N SER A 52 -9.82 -22.83 -24.27
CA SER A 52 -9.40 -24.11 -23.75
C SER A 52 -10.52 -24.80 -22.97
N ASP A 53 -10.69 -26.11 -23.18
CA ASP A 53 -11.61 -26.94 -22.39
C ASP A 53 -11.01 -27.36 -21.04
N ASN A 54 -9.74 -27.03 -20.79
CA ASN A 54 -9.06 -27.37 -19.56
C ASN A 54 -9.40 -26.34 -18.47
N SER A 55 -10.01 -26.81 -17.37
CA SER A 55 -10.39 -25.97 -16.24
C SER A 55 -9.22 -25.25 -15.57
N SER A 56 -7.97 -25.70 -15.77
CA SER A 56 -6.77 -25.01 -15.28
C SER A 56 -6.45 -23.71 -16.02
N HIS A 57 -6.95 -23.56 -17.26
CA HIS A 57 -6.77 -22.37 -18.08
C HIS A 57 -7.95 -21.40 -18.02
N THR A 58 -9.05 -21.81 -17.37
CA THR A 58 -10.22 -20.93 -17.16
C THR A 58 -10.09 -20.15 -15.85
N LEU A 59 -10.73 -18.98 -15.81
CA LEU A 59 -10.83 -18.23 -14.57
C LEU A 59 -11.68 -18.98 -13.54
N PRO A 60 -11.28 -19.00 -12.27
CA PRO A 60 -12.15 -19.45 -11.20
C PRO A 60 -13.33 -18.50 -11.07
N ARG A 61 -14.41 -19.04 -10.51
CA ARG A 61 -15.63 -18.28 -10.29
C ARG A 61 -15.43 -17.26 -9.18
N VAL A 62 -16.13 -16.13 -9.23
CA VAL A 62 -15.97 -15.06 -8.24
C VAL A 62 -16.35 -15.54 -6.85
N GLU A 63 -17.34 -16.41 -6.74
CA GLU A 63 -17.76 -17.04 -5.48
C GLU A 63 -16.69 -17.92 -4.82
N SER A 64 -15.69 -18.37 -5.58
CA SER A 64 -14.60 -19.20 -5.08
C SER A 64 -13.38 -18.40 -4.62
N ILE A 65 -13.39 -17.07 -4.81
CA ILE A 65 -12.31 -16.20 -4.37
C ILE A 65 -12.40 -16.02 -2.85
N VAL A 66 -11.33 -16.41 -2.18
CA VAL A 66 -11.23 -16.37 -0.71
C VAL A 66 -10.57 -15.09 -0.23
N GLN A 67 -9.64 -14.54 -1.01
CA GLN A 67 -8.90 -13.33 -0.64
C GLN A 67 -8.47 -12.55 -1.87
N TYR A 68 -8.65 -11.23 -1.81
CA TYR A 68 -8.06 -10.28 -2.74
C TYR A 68 -6.85 -9.61 -2.10
N TYR A 69 -5.80 -9.42 -2.88
CA TYR A 69 -4.56 -8.74 -2.52
C TYR A 69 -4.37 -7.51 -3.42
N ARG A 70 -3.64 -6.51 -2.92
CA ARG A 70 -3.22 -5.29 -3.67
C ARG A 70 -4.36 -4.65 -4.47
N ALA A 71 -5.22 -3.89 -3.81
CA ALA A 71 -6.30 -3.13 -4.49
C ALA A 71 -7.15 -4.00 -5.47
N SER A 72 -7.30 -5.29 -5.16
CA SER A 72 -8.06 -6.27 -5.95
C SER A 72 -7.47 -6.60 -7.33
N THR A 73 -6.16 -6.41 -7.55
CA THR A 73 -5.49 -6.81 -8.81
C THR A 73 -4.87 -8.20 -8.75
N PHE A 74 -4.79 -8.79 -7.57
CA PHE A 74 -4.29 -10.14 -7.35
C PHE A 74 -5.27 -10.89 -6.45
N ALA A 75 -5.57 -12.15 -6.74
CA ALA A 75 -6.60 -12.91 -6.04
C ALA A 75 -6.16 -14.34 -5.75
N LEU A 76 -6.66 -14.88 -4.65
CA LEU A 76 -6.55 -16.29 -4.28
C LEU A 76 -7.95 -16.90 -4.29
N SER A 77 -8.14 -17.97 -5.03
CA SER A 77 -9.35 -18.78 -5.01
C SER A 77 -9.10 -20.17 -4.47
N LEU A 78 -10.14 -20.78 -3.94
CA LEU A 78 -10.14 -22.16 -3.46
C LEU A 78 -11.10 -23.00 -4.30
N ASP A 79 -10.61 -24.09 -4.87
CA ASP A 79 -11.43 -24.95 -5.71
C ASP A 79 -12.50 -25.68 -4.90
N GLY A 80 -13.73 -25.65 -5.42
CA GLY A 80 -14.90 -26.24 -4.75
C GLY A 80 -15.52 -25.35 -3.67
N TYR A 81 -14.91 -24.21 -3.32
CA TYR A 81 -15.50 -23.25 -2.40
C TYR A 81 -16.55 -22.38 -3.11
N ILE A 82 -17.71 -22.22 -2.46
CA ILE A 82 -18.84 -21.43 -2.96
C ILE A 82 -19.29 -20.49 -1.86
N ASN A 83 -18.92 -19.21 -1.99
CA ASN A 83 -19.39 -18.18 -1.09
C ASN A 83 -20.77 -17.67 -1.52
N SER A 84 -21.81 -18.04 -0.78
CA SER A 84 -23.19 -17.59 -1.04
C SER A 84 -23.38 -16.07 -0.93
N ALA A 85 -22.54 -15.36 -0.17
CA ALA A 85 -22.58 -13.91 -0.07
C ALA A 85 -22.06 -13.21 -1.34
N ALA A 86 -21.21 -13.89 -2.13
CA ALA A 86 -20.67 -13.34 -3.37
C ALA A 86 -21.64 -13.43 -4.56
N ALA A 87 -22.73 -14.21 -4.43
CA ALA A 87 -23.72 -14.41 -5.48
C ALA A 87 -24.61 -13.17 -5.73
N LEU A 88 -24.68 -12.23 -4.77
CA LEU A 88 -25.48 -11.02 -4.89
C LEU A 88 -24.67 -9.82 -4.39
N VAL A 89 -24.29 -8.92 -5.30
CA VAL A 89 -23.49 -7.70 -5.02
C VAL A 89 -24.11 -6.77 -3.96
N THR A 90 -25.37 -6.97 -3.58
CA THR A 90 -26.12 -6.21 -2.57
C THR A 90 -26.43 -7.01 -1.30
N SER A 91 -25.92 -8.24 -1.17
CA SER A 91 -26.24 -9.10 -0.03
C SER A 91 -25.49 -8.63 1.23
N LEU A 92 -26.23 -8.39 2.32
CA LEU A 92 -25.68 -8.25 3.68
C LEU A 92 -25.45 -9.62 4.33
N LEU A 93 -25.45 -10.72 3.55
CA LEU A 93 -25.24 -12.05 4.12
C LEU A 93 -23.79 -12.18 4.59
N PRO A 94 -23.56 -12.83 5.73
CA PRO A 94 -22.21 -13.16 6.16
C PRO A 94 -21.55 -14.09 5.12
N PRO A 95 -20.23 -13.98 4.91
CA PRO A 95 -19.51 -14.89 4.04
C PRO A 95 -19.69 -16.33 4.52
N THR A 96 -19.75 -17.25 3.57
CA THR A 96 -19.85 -18.69 3.89
C THR A 96 -18.61 -19.09 4.68
N PRO A 97 -18.74 -19.85 5.78
CA PRO A 97 -17.56 -20.32 6.51
C PRO A 97 -16.73 -21.24 5.61
N PHE A 98 -15.41 -21.25 5.81
CA PHE A 98 -14.54 -22.19 5.12
C PHE A 98 -14.92 -23.64 5.48
N PRO A 99 -14.75 -24.59 4.54
CA PRO A 99 -15.00 -25.99 4.81
C PRO A 99 -14.06 -26.48 5.92
N SER A 100 -14.54 -27.34 6.82
CA SER A 100 -13.74 -27.86 7.95
C SER A 100 -12.54 -28.70 7.53
N SER A 101 -12.46 -29.08 6.25
CA SER A 101 -11.36 -29.81 5.64
C SER A 101 -10.15 -28.92 5.30
N ILE A 102 -10.25 -27.60 5.48
CA ILE A 102 -9.15 -26.69 5.18
C ILE A 102 -8.01 -26.81 6.17
N ASN A 103 -6.79 -26.84 5.65
CA ASN A 103 -5.62 -26.72 6.51
C ASN A 103 -5.31 -25.24 6.75
N PRO A 104 -5.56 -24.71 7.96
CA PRO A 104 -5.32 -23.29 8.24
C PRO A 104 -3.83 -22.94 8.17
N MET A 105 -2.93 -23.88 8.44
CA MET A 105 -1.48 -23.66 8.39
C MET A 105 -0.98 -23.45 6.95
N LEU A 106 -1.57 -24.16 5.97
CA LEU A 106 -1.28 -23.94 4.56
C LEU A 106 -1.81 -22.58 4.11
N LEU A 107 -3.06 -22.28 4.44
CA LEU A 107 -3.70 -21.01 4.09
C LEU A 107 -2.92 -19.82 4.70
N ASP A 108 -2.48 -19.92 5.95
CA ASP A 108 -1.67 -18.89 6.60
C ASP A 108 -0.31 -18.72 5.93
N CYS A 109 0.35 -19.82 5.56
CA CYS A 109 1.62 -19.77 4.83
C CYS A 109 1.45 -19.05 3.48
N ILE A 110 0.37 -19.36 2.75
CA ILE A 110 0.05 -18.70 1.49
C ILE A 110 -0.20 -17.21 1.73
N ASN A 111 -1.08 -16.86 2.66
CA ASN A 111 -1.44 -15.47 2.93
C ASN A 111 -0.22 -14.62 3.34
N GLN A 112 0.67 -15.15 4.17
CA GLN A 112 1.90 -14.47 4.59
C GLN A 112 2.90 -14.31 3.44
N THR A 113 3.07 -15.35 2.62
CA THR A 113 3.99 -15.33 1.47
C THR A 113 3.50 -14.35 0.41
N VAL A 114 2.20 -14.39 0.05
CA VAL A 114 1.62 -13.41 -0.87
C VAL A 114 1.73 -12.00 -0.29
N GLY A 115 1.50 -11.81 1.01
CA GLY A 115 1.62 -10.51 1.65
C GLY A 115 3.04 -9.90 1.62
N THR A 116 4.08 -10.73 1.54
CA THR A 116 5.48 -10.29 1.61
C THR A 116 6.20 -10.29 0.27
N ASP A 117 5.96 -11.29 -0.58
CA ASP A 117 6.67 -11.50 -1.84
C ASP A 117 5.89 -11.05 -3.08
N LEU A 118 4.61 -10.67 -2.95
CA LEU A 118 3.85 -10.09 -4.07
C LEU A 118 4.47 -8.75 -4.44
N PRO A 119 5.06 -8.60 -5.65
CA PRO A 119 5.81 -7.42 -6.01
C PRO A 119 4.96 -6.15 -5.89
N LEU A 120 5.54 -5.12 -5.27
CA LEU A 120 4.93 -3.81 -5.27
C LEU A 120 5.44 -3.10 -6.52
N LEU A 121 4.59 -2.33 -7.19
CA LEU A 121 5.04 -1.34 -8.18
C LEU A 121 5.79 -0.16 -7.52
N ASP A 122 6.35 -0.37 -6.34
CA ASP A 122 7.24 0.56 -5.68
C ASP A 122 8.67 0.06 -5.93
N GLN A 123 9.55 0.93 -6.42
CA GLN A 123 10.99 0.68 -6.63
C GLN A 123 11.43 0.01 -7.96
N GLY A 124 10.87 0.44 -9.09
CA GLY A 124 11.34 0.09 -10.43
C GLY A 124 12.26 1.13 -11.08
N PHE A 125 13.38 1.51 -10.44
CA PHE A 125 14.55 2.07 -11.15
C PHE A 125 15.91 1.74 -10.48
N SER A 126 15.98 0.77 -9.56
CA SER A 126 17.22 0.57 -8.78
C SER A 126 17.98 -0.74 -9.04
N SER A 127 17.50 -1.66 -9.89
CA SER A 127 18.32 -2.84 -10.21
C SER A 127 17.94 -3.51 -11.53
N LEU A 128 18.52 -3.03 -12.63
CA LEU A 128 18.85 -3.90 -13.76
C LEU A 128 20.39 -4.03 -13.77
N PRO A 129 20.96 -5.24 -13.82
CA PRO A 129 22.41 -5.41 -13.91
C PRO A 129 22.81 -5.11 -15.36
N GLY A 130 22.96 -3.83 -15.67
CA GLY A 130 23.23 -3.38 -17.02
C GLY A 130 23.63 -1.91 -17.06
N SER A 131 24.94 -1.69 -16.87
CA SER A 131 25.67 -0.49 -17.28
C SER A 131 25.38 0.81 -16.53
N MET A 132 26.37 1.23 -15.75
CA MET A 132 26.54 2.63 -15.35
C MET A 132 26.62 3.51 -16.60
N THR A 133 25.69 4.46 -16.75
CA THR A 133 25.96 5.72 -17.46
C THR A 133 25.30 6.87 -16.72
N ASN A 134 26.14 7.84 -16.36
CA ASN A 134 25.80 9.06 -15.63
C ASN A 134 24.80 9.91 -16.41
N SER A 135 23.51 9.91 -16.00
CA SER A 135 22.56 11.04 -16.11
C SER A 135 21.13 10.52 -15.95
N ASP A 136 20.49 10.67 -14.79
CA ASP A 136 19.01 10.61 -14.76
C ASP A 136 18.40 11.44 -13.60
N PRO A 137 17.34 12.25 -13.85
CA PRO A 137 16.90 13.35 -12.98
C PRO A 137 15.87 12.96 -11.90
N ALA A 138 15.54 11.68 -11.71
CA ALA A 138 14.46 11.27 -10.81
C ALA A 138 14.81 11.39 -9.31
N GLY A 139 16.06 11.12 -8.93
CA GLY A 139 16.54 11.31 -7.54
C GLY A 139 16.60 12.77 -7.11
N ALA A 140 16.78 13.68 -8.07
CA ALA A 140 16.72 15.11 -7.82
C ALA A 140 15.30 15.56 -7.45
N MET A 141 14.24 14.92 -7.97
CA MET A 141 12.87 15.38 -7.74
C MET A 141 12.37 15.14 -6.31
N VAL A 142 12.73 14.02 -5.68
CA VAL A 142 12.33 13.73 -4.29
C VAL A 142 13.10 14.61 -3.30
N ALA A 143 14.42 14.77 -3.52
CA ALA A 143 15.24 15.68 -2.72
C ALA A 143 14.79 17.15 -2.88
N CYS A 144 14.47 17.57 -4.12
CA CYS A 144 13.92 18.90 -4.38
C CYS A 144 12.55 19.07 -3.74
N MET A 145 11.66 18.06 -3.76
CA MET A 145 10.35 18.16 -3.12
C MET A 145 10.47 18.35 -1.61
N HIS A 146 11.36 17.62 -0.94
CA HIS A 146 11.61 17.79 0.50
C HIS A 146 12.31 19.12 0.82
N LEU A 147 13.22 19.58 -0.02
CA LEU A 147 13.88 20.88 0.14
C LEU A 147 12.91 22.04 -0.07
N VAL A 148 12.04 21.97 -1.08
CA VAL A 148 10.98 22.97 -1.34
C VAL A 148 10.01 23.01 -0.16
N LEU A 149 9.60 21.85 0.36
CA LEU A 149 8.68 21.78 1.49
C LEU A 149 9.32 22.36 2.77
N LEU A 150 10.62 22.11 3.01
CA LEU A 150 11.37 22.76 4.09
C LEU A 150 11.49 24.27 3.90
N VAL A 151 11.78 24.76 2.69
CA VAL A 151 11.90 26.21 2.41
C VAL A 151 10.55 26.91 2.59
N VAL A 152 9.45 26.30 2.13
CA VAL A 152 8.09 26.84 2.32
C VAL A 152 7.74 26.87 3.81
N PHE A 153 8.06 25.80 4.55
CA PHE A 153 7.79 25.74 5.99
C PHE A 153 8.61 26.79 6.77
N VAL A 154 9.91 26.89 6.52
CA VAL A 154 10.79 27.86 7.18
C VAL A 154 10.41 29.30 6.82
N SER A 155 10.13 29.58 5.54
CA SER A 155 9.69 30.93 5.13
C SER A 155 8.32 31.31 5.72
N GLY A 156 7.41 30.34 5.89
CA GLY A 156 6.15 30.53 6.60
C GLY A 156 6.36 30.86 8.07
N LEU A 157 7.25 30.14 8.77
CA LEU A 157 7.59 30.41 10.17
C LEU A 157 8.29 31.77 10.33
N VAL A 158 9.25 32.10 9.47
CA VAL A 158 9.95 33.39 9.50
C VAL A 158 8.96 34.54 9.29
N LYS A 159 8.08 34.44 8.27
CA LYS A 159 7.02 35.44 8.07
C LYS A 159 6.16 35.57 9.32
N GLY A 160 5.62 34.47 9.83
CA GLY A 160 4.80 34.47 11.05
C GLY A 160 5.48 35.15 12.25
N VAL A 161 6.74 34.84 12.50
CA VAL A 161 7.54 35.43 13.59
C VAL A 161 7.79 36.92 13.35
N THR A 162 8.13 37.33 12.12
CA THR A 162 8.35 38.74 11.81
C THR A 162 7.09 39.59 11.94
N THR A 163 5.93 39.07 11.51
CA THR A 163 4.65 39.77 11.66
C THR A 163 4.32 39.92 13.14
N TRP A 164 4.45 38.84 13.92
CA TRP A 164 4.20 38.86 15.36
C TRP A 164 5.12 39.84 16.11
N LEU A 165 6.42 39.86 15.78
CA LEU A 165 7.38 40.81 16.35
C LEU A 165 7.05 42.27 15.97
N SER A 166 6.57 42.50 14.74
CA SER A 166 6.19 43.84 14.31
C SER A 166 4.97 44.36 15.09
N THR A 167 3.99 43.50 15.34
CA THR A 167 2.80 43.83 16.15
C THR A 167 3.20 44.19 17.58
N LEU A 168 4.06 43.38 18.22
CA LEU A 168 4.54 43.65 19.57
C LEU A 168 5.36 44.95 19.67
N ARG A 169 6.16 45.26 18.64
CA ARG A 169 6.92 46.51 18.59
C ARG A 169 6.00 47.72 18.50
N GLN A 170 4.91 47.61 17.73
CA GLN A 170 3.94 48.68 17.57
C GLN A 170 3.14 48.95 18.85
N GLU A 171 2.71 47.91 19.56
CA GLU A 171 2.05 48.05 20.87
C GLU A 171 2.95 48.69 21.92
N ARG A 172 4.25 48.39 21.91
CA ARG A 172 5.21 49.05 22.80
C ARG A 172 5.38 50.54 22.46
N GLY A 173 5.43 50.89 21.18
CA GLY A 173 5.57 52.28 20.74
C GLY A 173 4.39 53.15 21.17
N THR A 174 3.16 52.69 20.92
CA THR A 174 1.95 53.43 21.30
C THR A 174 1.83 53.63 22.82
N LEU A 175 2.29 52.66 23.62
CA LEU A 175 2.31 52.77 25.08
C LEU A 175 3.32 53.82 25.55
N LEU A 176 4.51 53.89 24.93
CA LEU A 176 5.53 54.89 25.27
C LEU A 176 5.06 56.32 24.92
N ASP A 177 4.42 56.52 23.79
CA ASP A 177 3.85 57.83 23.42
C ASP A 177 2.77 58.27 24.42
N ARG A 178 1.88 57.35 24.82
CA ARG A 178 0.86 57.58 25.86
C ARG A 178 1.49 57.98 27.19
N LEU A 179 2.60 57.37 27.57
CA LEU A 179 3.33 57.71 28.80
C LEU A 179 4.01 59.08 28.68
N SER A 180 4.56 59.42 27.52
CA SER A 180 5.16 60.74 27.25
C SER A 180 4.13 61.86 27.33
N ASP A 181 2.94 61.67 26.74
CA ASP A 181 1.84 62.64 26.82
C ASP A 181 1.39 62.86 28.28
N LEU A 182 1.26 61.77 29.05
CA LEU A 182 0.93 61.85 30.48
C LEU A 182 2.02 62.61 31.26
N ALA A 183 3.29 62.36 30.97
CA ALA A 183 4.40 63.07 31.61
C ALA A 183 4.37 64.58 31.29
N SER A 184 4.11 64.95 30.03
CA SER A 184 3.97 66.35 29.62
C SER A 184 2.81 67.05 30.34
N ILE A 185 1.65 66.40 30.44
CA ILE A 185 0.47 66.95 31.15
C ILE A 185 0.80 67.21 32.63
N VAL A 186 1.48 66.26 33.30
CA VAL A 186 1.87 66.42 34.71
C VAL A 186 2.84 67.59 34.89
N THR A 187 3.77 67.80 33.97
CA THR A 187 4.71 68.95 34.03
C THR A 187 4.03 70.30 33.76
N THR A 188 2.96 70.36 32.96
CA THR A 188 2.22 71.62 32.73
C THR A 188 1.32 72.03 33.90
N PHE A 189 0.96 71.11 34.80
CA PHE A 189 0.14 71.39 35.99
C PHE A 189 0.97 71.74 37.24
N SER A 190 2.30 71.70 37.16
CA SER A 190 3.23 71.94 38.28
C SER A 190 3.98 73.30 38.21
N LEU A 191 3.49 74.22 37.37
CA LEU A 191 3.84 75.65 37.31
C LEU A 191 2.61 76.50 37.69
#